data_AF-A0A7Y8JHW7-F1
#
_entry.id   AF-A0A7Y8JHW7-F1
#
_cell.length_a   1.000
_cell.length_b   1.000
_cell.length_c   1.000
_cell.angle_alpha   90.00
_cell.angle_beta   90.00
_cell.angle_gamma   90.00
#
_symmetry.space_group_name_H-M   'P 1'
#
loop_
_entity.id
_entity.type
_entity.pdbx_description
1 polymer ?
#
loop_
_entity_poly.entity_id
_entity_poly.type
_entity_poly.pdbx_seq_one_letter_code
_entity_poly.pdbx_strand_id
1 'polypeptide(L)'
;EVGRYISLERLVEQNKDRYYETLEKSSQGWHEGKHDPWPYINYVLFILKTAYKEFAERVGETKAPRGAKTDQVNSAIEQFAGEFSVAQLELRCPGVSRDMVRRVLREQQAAGKVECQGRGPAAKWRKKG
;
A
#
# COMPACT_ATOMS: atom_id res chain seq x y z
N GLU A 1 9.81 -2.44 -0.28
CA GLU A 1 8.67 -3.25 0.19
C GLU A 1 8.37 -4.49 -0.65
N VAL A 2 8.54 -4.48 -1.98
CA VAL A 2 8.24 -5.64 -2.85
C VAL A 2 8.89 -6.96 -2.41
N GLY A 3 10.17 -6.93 -2.00
CA GLY A 3 10.89 -8.11 -1.51
C GLY A 3 10.27 -8.79 -0.28
N ARG A 4 9.39 -8.09 0.46
CA ARG A 4 8.64 -8.67 1.60
C ARG A 4 7.47 -9.54 1.14
N TYR A 5 6.94 -9.29 -0.06
CA TYR A 5 5.74 -9.95 -0.60
C TYR A 5 6.06 -10.88 -1.77
N ILE A 6 7.16 -10.62 -2.48
CA ILE A 6 7.68 -11.41 -3.59
C ILE A 6 9.12 -11.80 -3.25
N SER A 7 9.39 -13.10 -3.12
CA SER A 7 10.78 -13.59 -2.94
C SER A 7 11.57 -13.38 -4.22
N LEU A 8 12.66 -12.61 -4.11
CA LEU A 8 13.59 -12.39 -5.22
C LEU A 8 14.43 -13.65 -5.47
N GLU A 9 14.76 -14.40 -4.44
CA GLU A 9 15.52 -15.65 -4.51
C GLU A 9 14.76 -16.69 -5.34
N ARG A 10 13.43 -16.80 -5.17
CA ARG A 10 12.60 -17.63 -6.03
C ARG A 10 12.68 -17.21 -7.50
N LEU A 11 12.63 -15.91 -7.78
CA LEU A 11 12.73 -15.40 -9.15
C LEU A 11 14.12 -15.65 -9.74
N VAL A 12 15.18 -15.55 -8.92
CA VAL A 12 16.54 -15.91 -9.32
C VAL A 12 16.65 -17.39 -9.62
N GLU A 13 16.14 -18.27 -8.75
CA GLU A 13 16.16 -19.72 -8.94
C GLU A 13 15.40 -20.13 -10.22
N GLN A 14 14.24 -19.52 -10.49
CA GLN A 14 13.47 -19.74 -11.71
C GLN A 14 14.20 -19.27 -12.98
N ASN A 15 15.18 -18.38 -12.85
CA ASN A 15 15.99 -17.83 -13.94
C ASN A 15 17.48 -18.18 -13.78
N LYS A 16 17.81 -19.28 -13.09
CA LYS A 16 19.19 -19.64 -12.71
C LYS A 16 20.16 -19.74 -13.89
N ASP A 17 19.70 -20.21 -15.04
CA ASP A 17 20.57 -20.36 -16.22
C ASP A 17 21.06 -18.98 -16.70
N ARG A 18 20.16 -17.99 -16.76
CA ARG A 18 20.49 -16.60 -17.09
C ARG A 18 21.32 -15.93 -15.99
N TYR A 19 21.07 -16.28 -14.73
CA TYR A 19 21.90 -15.81 -13.62
C TYR A 19 23.36 -16.19 -13.84
N TYR A 20 23.65 -17.48 -14.06
CA TYR A 20 25.01 -17.95 -14.28
C TYR A 20 25.61 -17.43 -15.58
N GLU A 21 24.84 -17.41 -16.68
CA GLU A 21 25.30 -16.89 -17.97
C GLU A 21 25.74 -15.42 -17.89
N THR A 22 24.92 -14.56 -17.27
CA THR A 22 25.22 -13.13 -17.17
C THR A 22 26.33 -12.84 -16.17
N LEU A 23 26.40 -13.61 -15.07
CA LEU A 23 27.49 -13.51 -14.11
C LEU A 23 28.82 -13.92 -14.74
N GLU A 24 28.86 -15.01 -15.49
CA GLU A 24 30.06 -15.45 -16.20
C GLU A 24 30.54 -14.38 -17.18
N LYS A 25 29.64 -13.88 -18.04
CA LYS A 25 29.97 -12.82 -19.00
C LYS A 25 30.52 -11.57 -18.31
N SER A 26 29.91 -11.18 -17.18
CA SER A 26 30.35 -10.01 -16.42
C SER A 26 31.59 -10.24 -15.56
N SER A 27 32.06 -11.48 -15.41
CA SER A 27 33.28 -11.81 -14.67
C SER A 27 34.52 -11.91 -15.57
N GLN A 28 34.34 -11.97 -16.89
CA GLN A 28 35.46 -12.04 -17.83
C GLN A 28 36.32 -10.78 -17.74
N GLY A 29 37.63 -10.92 -17.58
CA GLY A 29 38.55 -9.78 -17.47
C GLY A 29 38.46 -9.04 -16.12
N TRP A 30 37.90 -9.66 -15.07
CA TRP A 30 37.72 -9.04 -13.76
C TRP A 30 39.04 -8.60 -13.12
N HIS A 31 40.03 -9.50 -13.08
CA HIS A 31 41.33 -9.24 -12.46
C HIS A 31 42.13 -8.16 -13.20
N GLU A 32 41.89 -8.01 -14.50
CA GLU A 32 42.49 -7.01 -15.37
C GLU A 32 41.73 -5.68 -15.37
N GLY A 33 40.59 -5.59 -14.67
CA GLY A 33 39.73 -4.40 -14.66
C GLY A 33 39.06 -4.10 -16.00
N LYS A 34 38.96 -5.09 -16.89
CA LYS A 34 38.38 -4.98 -18.25
C LYS A 34 37.00 -5.62 -18.38
N HIS A 35 36.40 -6.02 -17.25
CA HIS A 35 35.11 -6.66 -17.23
C HIS A 35 33.98 -5.71 -17.64
N ASP A 36 32.94 -6.27 -18.26
CA ASP A 36 31.70 -5.56 -18.55
C ASP A 36 30.60 -5.97 -17.56
N PRO A 37 30.19 -5.09 -16.62
CA PRO A 37 29.18 -5.42 -15.63
C PRO A 37 27.74 -5.35 -16.18
N TRP A 38 27.53 -4.79 -17.37
CA TRP A 38 26.19 -4.53 -17.90
C TRP A 38 25.31 -5.77 -18.08
N PRO A 39 25.81 -6.94 -18.55
CA PRO A 39 25.02 -8.16 -18.62
C PRO A 39 24.36 -8.53 -17.29
N TYR A 40 25.13 -8.53 -16.20
CA TYR A 40 24.62 -8.86 -14.87
C TYR A 40 23.72 -7.76 -14.29
N ILE A 41 24.05 -6.49 -14.49
CA ILE A 41 23.17 -5.36 -14.08
C ILE A 41 21.80 -5.47 -14.75
N ASN A 42 21.76 -5.75 -16.05
CA ASN A 42 20.52 -5.92 -16.81
C ASN A 42 19.70 -7.11 -16.30
N TYR A 43 20.36 -8.20 -15.92
CA TYR A 43 19.70 -9.34 -15.27
C TYR A 43 19.06 -8.95 -13.93
N VAL A 44 19.76 -8.22 -13.07
CA VAL A 44 19.22 -7.75 -11.79
C VAL A 44 18.00 -6.84 -12.00
N LEU A 45 18.07 -5.91 -12.96
CA LEU A 45 16.94 -5.04 -13.32
C LEU A 45 15.75 -5.84 -13.86
N PHE A 46 16.00 -6.91 -14.63
CA PHE A 46 14.95 -7.82 -15.09
C PHE A 46 14.25 -8.54 -13.92
N ILE A 47 15.00 -9.03 -12.93
CA ILE A 47 14.43 -9.66 -11.73
C ILE A 47 13.60 -8.65 -10.94
N LEU A 48 14.11 -7.45 -10.71
CA LEU A 48 13.37 -6.40 -10.02
C LEU A 48 12.09 -6.03 -10.76
N LYS A 49 12.15 -5.80 -12.08
CA LYS A 49 10.97 -5.51 -12.90
C LYS A 49 9.92 -6.61 -12.79
N THR A 50 10.35 -7.87 -12.83
CA THR A 50 9.45 -9.02 -12.70
C THR A 50 8.79 -9.06 -11.33
N ALA A 51 9.55 -8.81 -10.26
CA ALA A 51 9.02 -8.75 -8.90
C ALA A 51 7.96 -7.65 -8.74
N TYR A 52 8.21 -6.46 -9.29
CA TYR A 52 7.23 -5.36 -9.25
C TYR A 52 5.96 -5.68 -10.06
N LYS A 53 6.10 -6.35 -11.20
CA LYS A 53 4.95 -6.78 -12.01
C LYS A 53 4.09 -7.79 -11.25
N GLU A 54 4.71 -8.82 -10.68
CA GLU A 54 4.00 -9.84 -9.89
C GLU A 54 3.35 -9.24 -8.64
N PHE A 55 4.02 -8.29 -7.99
CA PHE A 55 3.43 -7.55 -6.87
C PHE A 55 2.19 -6.76 -7.29
N ALA A 56 2.26 -6.02 -8.40
CA ALA A 56 1.15 -5.23 -8.91
C ALA A 56 -0.06 -6.12 -9.29
N GLU A 57 0.19 -7.27 -9.91
CA GLU A 57 -0.86 -8.26 -10.23
C GLU A 57 -1.54 -8.77 -8.95
N ARG A 58 -0.77 -9.20 -7.94
CA ARG A 58 -1.33 -9.67 -6.68
C ARG A 58 -2.13 -8.60 -5.94
N VAL A 59 -1.63 -7.36 -5.91
CA VAL A 59 -2.34 -6.22 -5.30
C VAL A 59 -3.62 -5.90 -6.07
N GLY A 60 -3.58 -5.94 -7.41
CA GLY A 60 -4.74 -5.73 -8.27
C GLY A 60 -5.81 -6.81 -8.14
N GLU A 61 -5.42 -8.05 -7.86
CA GLU A 61 -6.32 -9.19 -7.64
C GLU A 61 -6.95 -9.21 -6.25
N THR A 62 -6.26 -8.67 -5.22
CA THR A 62 -6.87 -8.43 -3.91
C THR A 62 -7.88 -7.30 -3.98
N LYS A 63 -9.12 -7.62 -4.36
CA LYS A 63 -10.27 -6.75 -4.06
C LYS A 63 -10.23 -6.44 -2.56
N ALA A 64 -10.24 -5.15 -2.22
CA ALA A 64 -10.32 -4.72 -0.83
C ALA A 64 -11.49 -5.47 -0.14
N PRO A 65 -11.29 -5.99 1.08
CA PRO A 65 -12.33 -6.73 1.77
C PRO A 65 -13.60 -5.87 1.86
N ARG A 66 -14.78 -6.51 1.77
CA ARG A 66 -16.05 -5.80 1.99
C ARG A 66 -15.99 -5.14 3.37
N GLY A 67 -16.18 -3.82 3.40
CA GLY A 67 -16.08 -3.04 4.64
C GLY A 67 -14.78 -2.24 4.80
N ALA A 68 -13.76 -2.42 3.95
CA ALA A 68 -12.48 -1.71 4.10
C ALA A 68 -12.63 -0.17 4.20
N LYS A 69 -13.55 0.43 3.43
CA LYS A 69 -13.84 1.88 3.52
C LYS A 69 -14.54 2.26 4.82
N THR A 70 -15.38 1.38 5.37
CA THR A 70 -15.99 1.56 6.69
C THR A 70 -14.90 1.53 7.77
N ASP A 71 -14.02 0.53 7.72
CA ASP A 71 -12.95 0.34 8.70
C ASP A 71 -11.94 1.49 8.66
N GLN A 72 -11.64 2.01 7.47
CA GLN A 72 -10.80 3.20 7.30
C GLN A 72 -11.41 4.41 8.00
N VAL A 73 -12.71 4.65 7.84
CA VAL A 73 -13.41 5.75 8.51
C VAL A 73 -13.46 5.54 10.03
N ASN A 74 -13.75 4.33 10.50
CA ASN A 74 -13.76 4.00 11.92
C ASN A 74 -12.37 4.24 12.55
N SER A 75 -11.31 3.78 11.89
CA SER A 75 -9.93 3.97 12.34
C SER A 75 -9.56 5.46 12.38
N ALA A 76 -9.98 6.24 11.39
CA ALA A 76 -9.75 7.68 11.39
C ALA A 76 -10.48 8.38 12.55
N ILE A 77 -11.73 8.00 12.85
CA ILE A 77 -12.49 8.48 14.01
C ILE A 77 -11.72 8.19 15.30
N GLU A 78 -11.21 6.97 15.48
CA GLU A 78 -10.48 6.59 16.68
C GLU A 78 -9.19 7.41 16.89
N GLN A 79 -8.53 7.82 15.80
CA GLN A 79 -7.30 8.63 15.87
C GLN A 79 -7.52 10.11 16.19
N PHE A 80 -8.76 10.60 16.25
CA PHE A 80 -9.01 11.97 16.70
C PHE A 80 -9.02 12.04 18.23
N ALA A 81 -8.18 12.89 18.81
CA ALA A 81 -8.11 13.11 20.27
C ALA A 81 -9.18 14.09 20.78
N GLY A 82 -9.83 14.84 19.88
CA GLY A 82 -10.82 15.87 20.23
C GLY A 82 -11.93 15.96 19.19
N GLU A 83 -12.57 17.12 19.11
CA GLU A 83 -13.62 17.38 18.12
C GLU A 83 -13.06 17.34 16.69
N PHE A 84 -13.84 16.80 15.77
CA PHE A 84 -13.49 16.72 14.36
C PHE A 84 -14.68 17.07 13.46
N SER A 85 -14.39 17.60 12.29
CA SER A 85 -15.38 17.85 11.24
C SER A 85 -15.38 16.74 10.19
N VAL A 86 -16.45 16.65 9.40
CA VAL A 86 -16.51 15.74 8.25
C VAL A 86 -15.36 16.01 7.26
N ALA A 87 -15.01 17.29 7.04
CA ALA A 87 -13.91 17.67 6.14
C ALA A 87 -12.54 17.17 6.63
N GLN A 88 -12.29 17.20 7.95
CA GLN A 88 -11.07 16.62 8.52
C GLN A 88 -11.04 15.09 8.39
N LEU A 89 -12.21 14.45 8.46
CA LEU A 89 -12.37 13.02 8.25
C LEU A 89 -12.10 12.62 6.79
N GLU A 90 -12.62 13.39 5.84
CA GLU A 90 -12.34 13.24 4.41
C GLU A 90 -10.85 13.37 4.10
N LEU A 91 -10.15 14.32 4.72
CA LEU A 91 -8.71 14.49 4.55
C LEU A 91 -7.90 13.27 5.04
N ARG A 92 -8.37 12.59 6.10
CA ARG A 92 -7.72 11.38 6.63
C ARG A 92 -8.15 10.08 5.92
N CYS A 93 -9.20 10.12 5.10
CA CYS A 93 -9.76 8.96 4.40
C CYS A 93 -9.74 9.15 2.87
N PRO A 94 -8.56 9.26 2.24
CA PRO A 94 -8.48 9.40 0.79
C PRO A 94 -9.15 8.20 0.09
N GLY A 95 -9.97 8.47 -0.93
CA GLY A 95 -10.70 7.45 -1.69
C GLY A 95 -12.04 6.99 -1.10
N VAL A 96 -12.43 7.53 0.07
CA VAL A 96 -13.77 7.33 0.66
C VAL A 96 -14.68 8.49 0.25
N SER A 97 -15.88 8.19 -0.24
CA SER A 97 -16.84 9.24 -0.60
C SER A 97 -17.43 9.90 0.64
N ARG A 98 -17.79 11.17 0.52
CA ARG A 98 -18.48 11.93 1.58
C ARG A 98 -19.73 11.24 2.11
N ASP A 99 -20.51 10.59 1.23
CA ASP A 99 -21.70 9.85 1.63
C ASP A 99 -21.37 8.61 2.47
N MET A 100 -20.26 7.92 2.15
CA MET A 100 -19.78 6.81 2.97
C MET A 100 -19.33 7.30 4.35
N VAL A 101 -18.59 8.41 4.42
CA VAL A 101 -18.19 9.03 5.71
C VAL A 101 -19.44 9.35 6.55
N ARG A 102 -20.45 9.99 5.95
CA ARG A 102 -21.71 10.32 6.63
C ARG A 102 -22.47 9.08 7.08
N ARG A 103 -22.50 8.03 6.26
CA ARG A 103 -23.13 6.76 6.61
C ARG A 103 -22.47 6.16 7.86
N VAL A 104 -21.15 6.03 7.85
CA VAL A 104 -20.40 5.47 8.99
C VAL A 104 -20.56 6.34 10.24
N LEU A 105 -20.55 7.67 10.12
CA LEU A 105 -20.80 8.57 11.27
C LEU A 105 -22.19 8.36 11.88
N ARG A 106 -23.23 8.16 11.06
CA ARG A 106 -24.57 7.84 11.56
C ARG A 106 -24.61 6.47 12.25
N GLU A 107 -23.92 5.47 11.70
CA GLU A 107 -23.81 4.14 12.30
C GLU A 107 -23.10 4.22 13.68
N GLN A 108 -21.99 4.96 13.77
CA GLN A 108 -21.27 5.19 15.04
C GLN A 108 -22.10 6.02 16.04
N GLN A 109 -22.89 6.97 15.56
CA GLN A 109 -23.79 7.75 16.40
C GLN A 109 -24.93 6.90 16.96
N ALA A 110 -25.52 6.03 16.13
CA ALA A 110 -26.53 5.06 16.56
C ALA A 110 -25.96 4.05 17.57
N ALA A 111 -24.69 3.67 17.41
CA ALA A 111 -23.95 2.86 18.37
C ALA A 111 -23.53 3.61 19.65
N GLY A 112 -23.85 4.90 19.77
CA GLY A 112 -23.53 5.73 20.94
C GLY A 112 -22.06 6.14 21.08
N LYS A 113 -21.22 5.86 20.08
CA LYS A 113 -19.77 6.11 20.12
C LYS A 113 -19.35 7.52 19.73
N VAL A 114 -20.19 8.22 18.97
CA VAL A 114 -19.94 9.63 18.58
C VAL A 114 -21.20 10.46 18.74
N GLU A 115 -21.03 11.77 18.93
CA GLU A 115 -22.11 12.75 18.96
C GLU A 115 -21.80 13.95 18.06
N CYS A 116 -22.86 14.48 17.47
CA CYS A 116 -22.80 15.71 16.68
C CYS A 116 -23.07 16.90 17.60
N GLN A 117 -22.11 17.82 17.73
CA GLN A 117 -22.18 18.99 18.61
C GLN A 117 -22.77 20.24 17.93
N GLY A 118 -23.26 20.11 16.69
CA GLY A 118 -23.84 21.23 15.95
C GLY A 118 -24.81 20.79 14.86
N ARG A 119 -25.36 21.77 14.13
CA ARG A 119 -26.24 21.55 12.97
C ARG A 119 -25.60 22.13 11.71
N GLY A 120 -25.68 21.39 10.60
CA GLY A 120 -25.23 21.85 9.28
C GLY A 120 -23.90 21.27 8.79
N PRO A 121 -23.40 21.71 7.62
CA PRO A 121 -22.22 21.13 6.96
C PRO A 121 -20.91 21.29 7.74
N ALA A 122 -20.82 22.32 8.59
CA ALA A 122 -19.68 22.62 9.44
C ALA A 122 -19.82 22.03 10.85
N ALA A 123 -20.80 21.14 11.08
CA ALA A 123 -21.00 20.53 12.38
C ALA A 123 -19.78 19.73 12.80
N LYS A 124 -19.38 19.93 14.05
CA LYS A 124 -18.33 19.16 14.70
C LYS A 124 -18.90 17.92 15.35
N TRP A 125 -18.08 16.90 15.39
CA TRP A 125 -18.35 15.60 15.97
C TRP A 125 -17.35 15.35 17.09
N ARG A 126 -17.81 14.67 18.13
CA ARG A 126 -16.98 14.27 19.27
C ARG A 126 -17.21 12.80 19.56
N LYS A 127 -16.15 12.08 19.94
CA LYS A 127 -16.28 10.72 20.48
C LYS A 127 -16.87 10.77 21.90
N LYS A 128 -17.82 9.89 22.15
CA LYS A 128 -18.27 9.57 23.51
C LYS A 128 -17.32 8.52 24.07
N GLY A 129 -16.76 8.82 25.25
CA GLY A 129 -15.87 7.91 25.98
C GLY A 129 -16.60 6.67 26.44
#